data_AF-A0A6A5G8K7-F1
#
_entry.id   AF-A0A6A5G8K7-F1
#
_cell.length_a   1.000
_cell.length_b   1.000
_cell.length_c   1.000
_cell.angle_alpha   90.00
_cell.angle_beta   90.00
_cell.angle_gamma   90.00
#
_symmetry.space_group_name_H-M   'P 1'
#
loop_
_entity.id
_entity.type
_entity.pdbx_description
1 polymer ?
#
loop_
_entity_poly.entity_id
_entity_poly.type
_entity_poly.pdbx_seq_one_letter_code
_entity_poly.pdbx_strand_id
1 'polypeptide(L)'
;MPHTGEHKNPMKIFGMEPGTVCWLGYSMWPNVYLYRKKQKEAVIQGIHEYLCQFFGSSINYTILSEKKSKELPPTLKGVSSSDIWIPDGKTQEELESYFNDYPIQEYLKLSGKLNSRFIQNSVVYRSEYLKIDNCGNYGEEMLLNFKGRHLLFVNTNFRDSTIIQFLNKWKSNQGFQNVNNSVYQFASAR
;
A
#
# COMPACT_ATOMS: atom_id res chain seq x y z
N MET A 1 48.95 -30.69 2.04
CA MET A 1 47.56 -30.88 2.50
C MET A 1 46.90 -29.52 2.51
N PRO A 2 45.85 -29.25 1.71
CA PRO A 2 45.20 -27.96 1.73
C PRO A 2 44.17 -27.94 2.86
N HIS A 3 44.34 -26.99 3.79
CA HIS A 3 43.29 -26.64 4.74
C HIS A 3 42.14 -26.01 3.95
N THR A 4 41.03 -26.74 3.96
CA THR A 4 39.71 -26.35 3.47
C THR A 4 39.35 -24.96 3.96
N GLY A 5 39.08 -24.06 3.00
CA GLY A 5 38.52 -22.75 3.29
C GLY A 5 37.22 -22.91 4.06
N GLU A 6 37.18 -22.34 5.26
CA GLU A 6 35.92 -21.92 5.86
C GLU A 6 35.30 -20.88 4.91
N HIS A 7 34.43 -21.36 4.01
CA HIS A 7 33.44 -20.51 3.41
C HIS A 7 32.64 -19.90 4.56
N LYS A 8 32.95 -18.64 4.88
CA LYS A 8 32.16 -17.80 5.78
C LYS A 8 30.70 -18.01 5.44
N ASN A 9 29.99 -18.64 6.38
CA ASN A 9 28.56 -18.87 6.35
C ASN A 9 27.89 -17.57 5.86
N PRO A 10 27.12 -17.57 4.76
CA PRO A 10 26.55 -16.33 4.24
C PRO A 10 25.77 -15.68 5.37
N MET A 11 26.11 -14.42 5.66
CA MET A 11 25.53 -13.55 6.70
C MET A 11 24.09 -13.97 7.04
N LYS A 12 23.84 -14.35 8.30
CA LYS A 12 22.48 -14.39 8.86
C LYS A 12 21.95 -12.96 8.89
N ILE A 13 21.46 -12.47 7.76
CA ILE A 13 20.87 -11.13 7.61
C ILE A 13 19.63 -11.08 8.51
N PHE A 14 19.66 -10.32 9.58
CA PHE A 14 18.56 -10.18 10.56
C PHE A 14 18.01 -11.51 11.10
N GLY A 15 18.83 -12.55 11.23
CA GLY A 15 18.38 -13.88 11.66
C GLY A 15 17.56 -14.65 10.62
N MET A 16 17.54 -14.20 9.37
CA MET A 16 16.99 -14.93 8.24
C MET A 16 17.92 -16.06 7.79
N GLU A 17 17.32 -17.09 7.19
CA GLU A 17 18.03 -18.21 6.58
C GLU A 17 17.74 -18.26 5.07
N PRO A 18 18.72 -18.58 4.21
CA PRO A 18 18.46 -18.80 2.79
C PRO A 18 17.42 -19.91 2.61
N GLY A 19 16.42 -19.67 1.77
CA GLY A 19 15.37 -20.62 1.46
C GLY A 19 15.28 -20.91 -0.02
N THR A 20 14.89 -22.15 -0.35
CA THR A 20 14.50 -22.54 -1.71
C THR A 20 12.98 -22.71 -1.74
N VAL A 21 12.27 -21.89 -2.51
CA VAL A 21 10.83 -22.06 -2.70
C VAL A 21 10.63 -22.97 -3.92
N CYS A 22 10.36 -24.25 -3.69
CA CYS A 22 10.14 -25.25 -4.76
C CYS A 22 8.80 -25.10 -5.51
N TRP A 23 8.10 -23.99 -5.37
CA TRP A 23 6.79 -23.78 -6.00
C TRP A 23 6.81 -22.47 -6.76
N LEU A 24 7.26 -22.52 -8.01
CA LEU A 24 6.87 -21.66 -9.14
C LEU A 24 7.71 -22.12 -10.34
N GLY A 25 7.09 -22.80 -11.29
CA GLY A 25 7.73 -23.38 -12.48
C GLY A 25 8.17 -22.36 -13.53
N TYR A 26 8.81 -21.26 -13.13
CA TYR A 26 9.47 -20.33 -14.04
C TYR A 26 10.87 -19.98 -13.53
N SER A 27 11.83 -20.07 -14.43
CA SER A 27 13.25 -19.83 -14.25
C SER A 27 13.55 -18.37 -13.90
N MET A 28 13.49 -18.02 -12.63
CA MET A 28 14.36 -17.02 -12.02
C MET A 28 14.22 -17.21 -10.51
N TRP A 29 15.18 -17.89 -9.90
CA TRP A 29 15.13 -18.16 -8.47
C TRP A 29 15.50 -16.85 -7.77
N PRO A 30 14.56 -16.12 -7.15
CA PRO A 30 14.95 -15.00 -6.32
C PRO A 30 15.78 -15.56 -5.16
N ASN A 31 16.78 -14.83 -4.69
CA ASN A 31 17.38 -15.14 -3.39
C ASN A 31 16.28 -14.93 -2.33
N VAL A 32 15.59 -16.01 -1.95
CA VAL A 32 14.54 -15.97 -0.92
C VAL A 32 15.18 -16.19 0.43
N TYR A 33 14.84 -15.32 1.37
CA TYR A 33 15.26 -15.42 2.77
C TYR A 33 14.04 -15.66 3.64
N LEU A 34 14.09 -16.73 4.43
CA LEU A 34 13.02 -17.14 5.32
C LEU A 34 13.26 -16.59 6.73
N TYR A 35 12.19 -16.16 7.38
CA TYR A 35 12.21 -15.73 8.78
C TYR A 35 11.05 -16.38 9.53
N ARG A 36 11.19 -16.49 10.86
CA ARG A 36 10.09 -16.99 11.70
C ARG A 36 8.97 -15.95 11.74
N LYS A 37 7.72 -16.38 11.60
CA LYS A 37 6.56 -15.47 11.63
C LYS A 37 6.54 -14.53 12.84
N LYS A 38 6.92 -15.00 14.03
CA LYS A 38 7.01 -14.19 15.27
C LYS A 38 8.05 -13.06 15.19
N GLN A 39 9.01 -13.14 14.28
CA GLN A 39 10.07 -12.15 14.07
C GLN A 39 9.77 -11.22 12.89
N LYS A 40 8.63 -11.38 12.20
CA LYS A 40 8.26 -10.61 11.00
C LYS A 40 8.51 -9.10 11.16
N GLU A 41 7.98 -8.51 12.22
CA GLU A 41 8.09 -7.06 12.46
C GLU A 41 9.54 -6.64 12.72
N ALA A 42 10.25 -7.34 13.60
CA ALA A 42 11.66 -7.05 13.90
C ALA A 42 12.56 -7.18 12.66
N VAL A 43 12.28 -8.17 11.82
CA VAL A 43 13.03 -8.41 10.58
C VAL A 43 12.78 -7.32 9.56
N ILE A 44 11.51 -6.92 9.34
CA ILE A 44 11.17 -5.84 8.40
C ILE A 44 11.73 -4.49 8.91
N GLN A 45 11.62 -4.23 10.22
CA GLN A 45 12.17 -3.04 10.85
C GLN A 45 13.70 -2.99 10.69
N GLY A 46 14.41 -4.09 10.94
CA GLY A 46 15.86 -4.18 10.78
C GLY A 46 16.32 -3.91 9.34
N ILE A 47 15.59 -4.44 8.34
CA ILE A 47 15.85 -4.12 6.93
C ILE A 47 15.66 -2.63 6.66
N HIS A 48 14.56 -2.05 7.12
CA HIS A 48 14.28 -0.63 6.94
C HIS A 48 15.38 0.25 7.56
N GLU A 49 15.75 -0.02 8.80
CA GLU A 49 16.81 0.72 9.51
C GLU A 49 18.15 0.61 8.78
N TYR A 50 18.50 -0.58 8.30
CA TYR A 50 19.72 -0.79 7.53
C TYR A 50 19.72 -0.03 6.20
N LEU A 51 18.59 -0.03 5.47
CA LEU A 51 18.45 0.77 4.25
C LEU A 51 18.60 2.27 4.56
N CYS A 52 17.98 2.76 5.63
CA CYS A 52 18.10 4.15 6.06
C CYS A 52 19.53 4.51 6.50
N GLN A 53 20.25 3.60 7.15
CA GLN A 53 21.66 3.81 7.53
C GLN A 53 22.57 3.87 6.29
N PHE A 54 22.33 3.01 5.31
CA PHE A 54 23.20 2.88 4.15
C PHE A 54 22.98 3.99 3.10
N PHE A 55 21.72 4.36 2.87
CA PHE A 55 21.32 5.32 1.82
C PHE A 55 20.83 6.66 2.35
N GLY A 56 20.72 6.82 3.67
CA GLY A 56 20.14 8.00 4.32
C GLY A 56 18.64 7.87 4.57
N SER A 57 18.07 8.81 5.33
CA SER A 57 16.65 8.79 5.73
C SER A 57 15.67 9.18 4.61
N SER A 58 16.16 9.62 3.45
CA SER A 58 15.36 10.07 2.31
C SER A 58 15.23 9.01 1.21
N ILE A 59 15.32 7.73 1.55
CA ILE A 59 15.15 6.66 0.58
C ILE A 59 13.73 6.59 0.05
N ASN A 60 13.60 6.44 -1.26
CA ASN A 60 12.30 6.30 -1.91
C ASN A 60 12.07 4.84 -2.27
N TYR A 61 11.23 4.17 -1.49
CA TYR A 61 10.81 2.80 -1.76
C TYR A 61 9.35 2.61 -1.33
N THR A 62 8.70 1.60 -1.92
CA THR A 62 7.30 1.30 -1.66
C THR A 62 7.18 0.06 -0.79
N ILE A 63 6.41 0.13 0.30
CA ILE A 63 6.01 -1.06 1.03
C ILE A 63 4.95 -1.79 0.20
N LEU A 64 5.27 -2.98 -0.27
CA LEU A 64 4.36 -3.84 -1.01
C LEU A 64 3.83 -4.93 -0.08
N SER A 65 2.52 -4.95 0.12
CA SER A 65 1.86 -6.07 0.77
C SER A 65 1.49 -7.16 -0.25
N GLU A 66 1.58 -8.42 0.17
CA GLU A 66 1.22 -9.54 -0.68
C GLU A 66 -0.30 -9.61 -0.88
N LYS A 67 -0.72 -9.86 -2.12
CA LYS A 67 -2.14 -10.09 -2.44
C LYS A 67 -2.67 -11.23 -1.57
N LYS A 68 -3.84 -11.03 -0.97
CA LYS A 68 -4.52 -12.01 -0.08
C LYS A 68 -3.80 -12.26 1.26
N SER A 69 -2.83 -11.41 1.65
CA SER A 69 -2.34 -11.41 3.03
C SER A 69 -3.51 -11.22 4.00
N LYS A 70 -3.50 -11.96 5.11
CA LYS A 70 -4.46 -11.80 6.21
C LYS A 70 -4.05 -10.67 7.17
N GLU A 71 -2.82 -10.17 7.03
CA GLU A 71 -2.20 -9.20 7.93
C GLU A 71 -1.89 -7.92 7.17
N LEU A 72 -2.10 -6.78 7.84
CA LEU A 72 -1.63 -5.49 7.36
C LEU A 72 -0.09 -5.43 7.44
N PRO A 73 0.57 -4.65 6.57
CA PRO A 73 2.01 -4.47 6.65
C PRO A 73 2.37 -3.71 7.95
N PRO A 74 3.59 -3.92 8.50
CA PRO A 74 4.04 -3.15 9.64
C PRO A 74 4.15 -1.67 9.29
N THR A 75 3.97 -0.82 10.31
CA THR A 75 4.08 0.63 10.19
C THR A 75 5.54 1.04 10.30
N LEU A 76 6.12 1.55 9.21
CA LEU A 76 7.50 2.03 9.16
C LEU A 76 7.53 3.55 9.04
N LYS A 77 8.34 4.23 9.84
CA LYS A 77 8.51 5.69 9.79
C LYS A 77 9.37 6.08 8.59
N GLY A 78 9.17 7.30 8.08
CA GLY A 78 10.01 7.83 6.99
C GLY A 78 9.80 7.17 5.63
N VAL A 79 8.71 6.42 5.44
CA VAL A 79 8.35 5.81 4.16
C VAL A 79 7.33 6.70 3.46
N SER A 80 7.62 7.10 2.23
CA SER A 80 6.79 7.99 1.41
C SER A 80 5.68 7.27 0.63
N SER A 81 5.77 5.95 0.46
CA SER A 81 4.92 5.19 -0.47
C SER A 81 4.53 3.80 0.05
N SER A 82 3.25 3.43 -0.07
CA SER A 82 2.77 2.07 0.20
C SER A 82 1.71 1.57 -0.78
N ASP A 83 1.73 0.25 -1.04
CA ASP A 83 0.72 -0.52 -1.75
C ASP A 83 0.15 -1.60 -0.82
N ILE A 84 -1.03 -1.32 -0.27
CA ILE A 84 -1.65 -2.09 0.80
C ILE A 84 -2.87 -2.85 0.27
N TRP A 85 -2.80 -4.17 0.36
CA TRP A 85 -3.91 -5.09 0.21
C TRP A 85 -4.66 -5.16 1.52
N ILE A 86 -5.90 -4.69 1.53
CA ILE A 86 -6.78 -4.69 2.70
C ILE A 86 -7.35 -6.10 2.89
N PRO A 87 -7.06 -6.78 4.03
CA PRO A 87 -7.58 -8.11 4.28
C PRO A 87 -9.09 -8.11 4.50
N ASP A 88 -9.79 -9.09 3.93
CA ASP A 88 -11.25 -9.25 4.03
C ASP A 88 -11.75 -9.32 5.49
N GLY A 89 -10.93 -9.90 6.40
CA GLY A 89 -11.31 -10.15 7.79
C GLY A 89 -11.16 -8.96 8.73
N LYS A 90 -10.64 -7.82 8.27
CA LYS A 90 -10.47 -6.63 9.13
C LYS A 90 -11.82 -5.95 9.40
N THR A 91 -12.04 -5.30 10.53
CA THR A 91 -13.20 -4.42 10.73
C THR A 91 -12.89 -2.99 10.29
N GLN A 92 -13.91 -2.15 10.17
CA GLN A 92 -13.73 -0.72 9.90
C GLN A 92 -12.90 -0.05 11.02
N GLU A 93 -13.18 -0.39 12.28
CA GLU A 93 -12.47 0.15 13.45
C GLU A 93 -10.99 -0.27 13.47
N GLU A 94 -10.69 -1.53 13.13
CA GLU A 94 -9.30 -2.00 13.02
C GLU A 94 -8.52 -1.25 11.92
N LEU A 95 -9.18 -0.94 10.80
CA LEU A 95 -8.57 -0.19 9.70
C LEU A 95 -8.36 1.27 10.08
N GLU A 96 -9.36 1.93 10.68
CA GLU A 96 -9.22 3.31 11.14
C GLU A 96 -8.13 3.43 12.20
N SER A 97 -8.09 2.51 13.17
CA SER A 97 -7.02 2.47 14.19
C SER A 97 -5.64 2.35 13.52
N TYR A 98 -5.49 1.41 12.60
CA TYR A 98 -4.24 1.21 11.86
C TYR A 98 -3.81 2.45 11.07
N PHE A 99 -4.70 3.05 10.28
CA PHE A 99 -4.36 4.20 9.45
C PHE A 99 -4.15 5.49 10.23
N ASN A 100 -4.72 5.62 11.43
CA ASN A 100 -4.43 6.75 12.32
C ASN A 100 -3.01 6.69 12.89
N ASP A 101 -2.51 5.48 13.18
CA ASP A 101 -1.13 5.27 13.61
C ASP A 101 -0.14 5.24 12.43
N TYR A 102 -0.65 5.04 11.21
CA TYR A 102 0.15 4.97 10.01
C TYR A 102 0.65 6.37 9.63
N PRO A 103 1.96 6.55 9.38
CA PRO A 103 2.50 7.84 8.99
C PRO A 103 1.84 8.29 7.70
N ILE A 104 1.51 9.58 7.62
CA ILE A 104 0.95 10.17 6.41
C ILE A 104 2.00 10.04 5.31
N GLN A 105 1.64 9.32 4.25
CA GLN A 105 2.49 9.08 3.10
C GLN A 105 2.10 10.01 1.95
N GLU A 106 3.08 10.30 1.09
CA GLU A 106 2.85 11.02 -0.16
C GLU A 106 1.97 10.18 -1.10
N TYR A 107 2.28 8.88 -1.21
CA TYR A 107 1.56 7.94 -2.07
C TYR A 107 0.99 6.76 -1.28
N LEU A 108 -0.32 6.57 -1.36
CA LEU A 108 -1.01 5.43 -0.79
C LEU A 108 -1.84 4.74 -1.87
N LYS A 109 -1.53 3.47 -2.16
CA LYS A 109 -2.38 2.60 -2.96
C LYS A 109 -3.10 1.61 -2.05
N LEU A 110 -4.42 1.52 -2.18
CA LEU A 110 -5.26 0.55 -1.50
C LEU A 110 -5.90 -0.40 -2.52
N SER A 111 -5.81 -1.68 -2.24
CA SER A 111 -6.41 -2.76 -3.06
C SER A 111 -7.16 -3.74 -2.15
N GLY A 112 -8.12 -4.48 -2.69
CA GLY A 112 -8.89 -5.49 -1.95
C GLY A 112 -10.39 -5.19 -1.96
N LYS A 113 -11.15 -5.78 -1.03
CA LYS A 113 -12.59 -5.47 -0.90
C LYS A 113 -12.78 -4.22 -0.05
N LEU A 114 -12.84 -3.06 -0.70
CA LEU A 114 -12.88 -1.74 -0.04
C LEU A 114 -14.28 -1.22 0.30
N ASN A 115 -15.32 -2.04 0.09
CA ASN A 115 -16.72 -1.70 0.29
C ASN A 115 -17.03 -1.30 1.76
N SER A 116 -17.47 -0.05 2.00
CA SER A 116 -17.77 0.52 3.33
C SER A 116 -16.69 0.28 4.39
N ARG A 117 -15.41 0.32 4.00
CA ARG A 117 -14.30 -0.01 4.91
C ARG A 117 -13.77 1.17 5.73
N PHE A 118 -14.17 2.38 5.39
CA PHE A 118 -13.63 3.61 5.96
C PHE A 118 -14.75 4.57 6.35
N ILE A 119 -14.60 5.26 7.47
CA ILE A 119 -15.54 6.31 7.90
C ILE A 119 -15.39 7.55 7.00
N GLN A 120 -16.43 8.37 6.89
CA GLN A 120 -16.43 9.58 6.02
C GLN A 120 -15.24 10.53 6.24
N ASN A 121 -14.74 10.61 7.48
CA ASN A 121 -13.62 11.48 7.86
C ASN A 121 -12.29 10.73 8.06
N SER A 122 -12.16 9.54 7.48
CA SER A 122 -10.94 8.73 7.59
C SER A 122 -9.71 9.52 7.17
N VAL A 123 -8.61 9.29 7.88
CA VAL A 123 -7.27 9.81 7.57
C VAL A 123 -6.82 9.42 6.16
N VAL A 124 -7.26 8.26 5.65
CA VAL A 124 -6.97 7.79 4.29
C VAL A 124 -7.35 8.83 3.23
N TYR A 125 -8.47 9.52 3.40
CA TYR A 125 -8.97 10.51 2.45
C TYR A 125 -8.17 11.81 2.42
N ARG A 126 -7.25 12.00 3.36
CA ARG A 126 -6.35 13.16 3.46
C ARG A 126 -4.97 12.90 2.86
N SER A 127 -4.70 11.67 2.40
CA SER A 127 -3.46 11.35 1.71
C SER A 127 -3.29 12.23 0.47
N GLU A 128 -2.04 12.60 0.18
CA GLU A 128 -1.75 13.48 -0.95
C GLU A 128 -2.11 12.82 -2.27
N TYR A 129 -1.58 11.63 -2.50
CA TYR A 129 -1.90 10.78 -3.63
C TYR A 129 -2.56 9.48 -3.15
N LEU A 130 -3.83 9.30 -3.50
CA LEU A 130 -4.59 8.10 -3.20
C LEU A 130 -4.90 7.33 -4.49
N LYS A 131 -4.45 6.09 -4.56
CA LYS A 131 -4.84 5.15 -5.61
C LYS A 131 -5.72 4.06 -5.04
N ILE A 132 -6.89 3.88 -5.62
CA ILE A 132 -7.86 2.88 -5.22
C ILE A 132 -8.00 1.87 -6.35
N ASP A 133 -7.75 0.60 -6.07
CA ASP A 133 -7.95 -0.50 -7.01
C ASP A 133 -9.11 -1.38 -6.53
N ASN A 134 -10.10 -1.57 -7.40
CA ASN A 134 -11.22 -2.49 -7.20
C ASN A 134 -12.11 -2.17 -5.99
N CYS A 135 -12.58 -0.92 -5.87
CA CYS A 135 -13.50 -0.54 -4.78
C CYS A 135 -14.98 -0.87 -5.03
N GLY A 136 -15.28 -1.70 -6.04
CA GLY A 136 -16.65 -2.09 -6.38
C GLY A 136 -17.58 -0.87 -6.55
N ASN A 137 -18.76 -0.93 -5.94
CA ASN A 137 -19.76 0.14 -6.01
C ASN A 137 -19.53 1.29 -5.01
N TYR A 138 -18.43 1.25 -4.23
CA TYR A 138 -18.14 2.24 -3.18
C TYR A 138 -17.16 3.34 -3.61
N GLY A 139 -16.73 3.32 -4.87
CA GLY A 139 -15.88 4.38 -5.42
C GLY A 139 -16.49 5.78 -5.25
N GLU A 140 -17.81 5.87 -5.26
CA GLU A 140 -18.56 7.13 -5.13
C GLU A 140 -18.40 7.76 -3.74
N GLU A 141 -18.52 6.96 -2.68
CA GLU A 141 -18.31 7.42 -1.31
C GLU A 141 -16.86 7.88 -1.12
N MET A 142 -15.90 7.10 -1.64
CA MET A 142 -14.48 7.46 -1.57
C MET A 142 -14.18 8.75 -2.34
N LEU A 143 -14.77 8.91 -3.53
CA LEU A 143 -14.65 10.12 -4.34
C LEU A 143 -15.17 11.35 -3.59
N LEU A 144 -16.35 11.25 -2.97
CA LEU A 144 -16.99 12.38 -2.28
C LEU A 144 -16.28 12.79 -0.98
N ASN A 145 -15.65 11.82 -0.29
CA ASN A 145 -14.94 12.07 0.96
C ASN A 145 -13.48 12.51 0.77
N PHE A 146 -12.89 12.28 -0.41
CA PHE A 146 -11.49 12.64 -0.69
C PHE A 146 -11.20 14.14 -0.52
N LYS A 147 -10.09 14.46 0.17
CA LYS A 147 -9.61 15.82 0.47
C LYS A 147 -8.16 16.07 0.03
N GLY A 148 -7.48 15.07 -0.54
CA GLY A 148 -6.11 15.16 -1.01
C GLY A 148 -5.94 15.84 -2.37
N ARG A 149 -4.76 15.64 -2.99
CA ARG A 149 -4.36 16.31 -4.23
C ARG A 149 -4.57 15.47 -5.49
N HIS A 150 -4.32 14.17 -5.39
CA HIS A 150 -4.38 13.26 -6.53
C HIS A 150 -5.18 12.03 -6.15
N LEU A 151 -6.24 11.76 -6.90
CA LEU A 151 -7.09 10.59 -6.71
C LEU A 151 -7.17 9.80 -8.00
N LEU A 152 -6.79 8.53 -7.94
CA LEU A 152 -6.87 7.61 -9.06
C LEU A 152 -7.69 6.39 -8.69
N PHE A 153 -8.74 6.13 -9.46
CA PHE A 153 -9.49 4.88 -9.39
C PHE A 153 -9.06 3.95 -10.52
N VAL A 154 -8.88 2.69 -10.19
CA VAL A 154 -8.61 1.60 -11.13
C VAL A 154 -9.71 0.56 -10.95
N ASN A 155 -10.20 -0.01 -12.05
CA ASN A 155 -11.25 -1.04 -12.04
C ASN A 155 -12.49 -0.63 -11.22
N THR A 156 -12.94 0.61 -11.41
CA THR A 156 -14.07 1.19 -10.67
C THR A 156 -15.08 1.78 -11.64
N ASN A 157 -16.35 1.46 -11.42
CA ASN A 157 -17.45 2.03 -12.18
C ASN A 157 -18.12 3.12 -11.36
N PHE A 158 -18.40 4.25 -12.01
CA PHE A 158 -19.14 5.36 -11.42
C PHE A 158 -20.47 5.52 -12.13
N ARG A 159 -21.51 5.90 -11.38
CA ARG A 159 -22.75 6.36 -12.01
C ARG A 159 -22.51 7.72 -12.67
N ASP A 160 -23.13 7.94 -13.83
CA ASP A 160 -23.07 9.22 -14.53
C ASP A 160 -23.49 10.38 -13.62
N SER A 161 -24.51 10.18 -12.78
CA SER A 161 -24.97 11.18 -11.82
C SER A 161 -23.90 11.59 -10.80
N THR A 162 -23.08 10.64 -10.35
CA THR A 162 -21.97 10.90 -9.43
C THR A 162 -20.86 11.69 -10.12
N ILE A 163 -20.52 11.34 -11.37
CA ILE A 163 -19.54 12.08 -12.17
C ILE A 163 -20.04 13.51 -12.42
N ILE A 164 -21.31 13.67 -12.82
CA ILE A 164 -21.93 14.98 -13.05
C ILE A 164 -21.91 15.81 -11.76
N GLN A 165 -22.26 15.23 -10.61
CA GLN A 165 -22.21 15.93 -9.33
C GLN A 165 -20.80 16.38 -8.98
N PHE A 166 -19.81 15.50 -9.16
CA PHE A 166 -18.40 15.82 -8.96
C PHE A 166 -17.96 17.00 -9.85
N LEU A 167 -18.20 16.91 -11.17
CA LEU A 167 -17.83 17.94 -12.13
C LEU A 167 -18.51 19.27 -11.84
N ASN A 168 -19.79 19.26 -11.46
CA ASN A 168 -20.52 20.47 -11.10
C ASN A 168 -19.92 21.14 -9.86
N LYS A 169 -19.64 20.38 -8.80
CA LYS A 169 -19.00 20.91 -7.57
C LYS A 169 -17.58 21.42 -7.82
N TRP A 170 -16.84 20.74 -8.69
CA TRP A 170 -15.48 21.14 -9.06
C TRP A 170 -15.48 22.42 -9.88
N LYS A 171 -16.32 22.51 -10.92
CA LYS A 171 -16.44 23.70 -11.77
C LYS A 171 -16.99 24.92 -11.03
N SER A 172 -17.88 24.71 -10.05
CA SER A 172 -18.49 25.80 -9.27
C SER A 172 -17.65 26.28 -8.08
N ASN A 173 -16.44 25.76 -7.89
CA ASN A 173 -15.60 26.02 -6.71
C ASN A 173 -16.23 25.62 -5.37
N GLN A 174 -17.20 24.70 -5.39
CA GLN A 174 -17.92 24.23 -4.19
C GLN A 174 -17.37 22.90 -3.63
N GLY A 175 -16.40 22.28 -4.29
CA GLY A 175 -15.71 21.08 -3.81
C GLY A 175 -14.53 20.69 -4.68
N PHE A 176 -13.68 19.80 -4.18
CA PHE A 176 -12.57 19.17 -4.93
C PHE A 176 -11.50 20.13 -5.49
N GLN A 177 -11.38 21.34 -4.94
CA GLN A 177 -10.42 22.34 -5.42
C GLN A 177 -8.96 21.96 -5.18
N ASN A 178 -8.70 21.10 -4.18
CA ASN A 178 -7.36 20.58 -3.93
C ASN A 178 -6.93 19.53 -4.96
N VAL A 179 -7.86 18.98 -5.74
CA VAL A 179 -7.61 17.89 -6.67
C VAL A 179 -7.02 18.45 -7.97
N ASN A 180 -5.70 18.35 -8.13
CA ASN A 180 -4.98 18.79 -9.33
C ASN A 180 -4.75 17.61 -10.28
N ASN A 181 -5.16 17.75 -11.55
CA ASN A 181 -4.96 16.79 -12.63
C ASN A 181 -5.19 15.32 -12.23
N SER A 182 -6.44 14.99 -11.94
CA SER A 182 -6.87 13.59 -11.94
C SER A 182 -6.97 13.09 -13.37
N VAL A 183 -6.05 12.21 -13.78
CA VAL A 183 -6.23 11.41 -15.00
C VAL A 183 -7.31 10.37 -14.69
N TYR A 184 -8.57 10.72 -14.93
CA TYR A 184 -9.67 9.78 -14.83
C TYR A 184 -9.68 8.92 -16.10
N GLN A 185 -9.23 7.67 -16.02
CA GLN A 185 -9.59 6.68 -17.04
C GLN A 185 -11.00 6.18 -16.75
N PHE A 186 -11.99 6.86 -17.32
CA PHE A 186 -13.35 6.34 -17.40
C PHE A 186 -13.38 5.24 -18.46
N ALA A 187 -13.16 3.99 -18.05
CA ALA A 187 -13.52 2.85 -18.88
C ALA A 187 -15.05 2.70 -18.79
N SER A 188 -15.78 3.30 -19.75
CA SER A 188 -17.19 2.97 -19.97
C SER A 188 -17.25 1.52 -20.44
N ALA A 189 -17.71 0.62 -19.58
CA ALA A 189 -18.27 -0.64 -20.03
C ALA A 189 -19.67 -0.33 -20.59
N ARG A 190 -19.82 -0.49 -21.91
CA ARG A 190 -21.13 -0.58 -22.55
C ARG A 190 -21.84 -1.86 -22.15
#